data_AF-A0A522B2K3-F1
#
_entry.id   AF-A0A522B2K3-F1
#
_cell.length_a   1.000
_cell.length_b   1.000
_cell.length_c   1.000
_cell.angle_alpha   90.00
_cell.angle_beta   90.00
_cell.angle_gamma   90.00
#
_symmetry.space_group_name_H-M   'P 1'
#
loop_
_entity.id
_entity.type
_entity.pdbx_description
1 polymer ?
#
loop_
_entity_poly.entity_id
_entity_poly.type
_entity_poly.pdbx_seq_one_letter_code
_entity_poly.pdbx_strand_id
1 'polypeptide(L)'
;MTTECNQTTFEFHPLGRREVVGRFDGGTISSDGGGVLLREVEVRTGILQQFAACFTDHRDADLIEHTVSELVAQRVYALALGYEDLLDHDDLRHDPLLAALVGKGDPTGQDRLRERDRGKPLAGKSTLNRLELTPAGAGEESRYKKIVMHTDRLDALFVNVFLQAHPAPPTRIVIDVDSTFAPLHGHQLGRFFHGYYDCYCYLPLYVFCGEHLLAAKLCGRRTSMGPPGRSP
;
A
#
# COMPACT_ATOMS: atom_id res chain seq x y z
N MET A 1 34.36 -14.22 24.53
CA MET A 1 32.92 -14.27 24.85
C MET A 1 32.23 -15.05 23.75
N THR A 2 31.94 -16.33 24.00
CA THR A 2 31.11 -17.17 23.15
C THR A 2 29.67 -16.91 23.56
N THR A 3 28.88 -16.25 22.71
CA THR A 3 27.43 -16.17 22.90
C THR A 3 26.83 -17.53 22.53
N GLU A 4 26.44 -18.30 23.54
CA GLU A 4 25.63 -19.51 23.36
C GLU A 4 24.22 -19.12 22.88
N CYS A 5 24.06 -18.99 21.56
CA CYS A 5 22.73 -18.87 20.97
C CYS A 5 22.11 -20.28 20.93
N ASN A 6 21.43 -20.66 22.02
CA ASN A 6 20.79 -21.98 22.14
C ASN A 6 19.48 -22.09 21.35
N GLN A 7 18.98 -20.99 20.78
CA GLN A 7 17.73 -20.95 20.04
C GLN A 7 18.00 -21.05 18.53
N THR A 8 17.80 -22.25 17.99
CA THR A 8 18.07 -22.56 16.58
C THR A 8 16.88 -22.29 15.66
N THR A 9 15.68 -22.11 16.21
CA THR A 9 14.43 -21.94 15.48
C THR A 9 13.53 -20.87 16.10
N PHE A 10 12.80 -20.17 15.23
CA PHE A 10 11.72 -19.24 15.61
C PHE A 10 10.43 -19.62 14.89
N GLU A 11 9.36 -19.88 15.63
CA GLU A 11 8.05 -20.19 15.06
C GLU A 11 7.21 -18.92 14.91
N PHE A 12 6.53 -18.80 13.77
CA PHE A 12 5.62 -17.69 13.46
C PHE A 12 4.22 -18.21 13.13
N HIS A 13 3.21 -17.33 13.07
CA HIS A 13 1.85 -17.77 12.75
C HIS A 13 1.80 -18.48 11.40
N PRO A 14 1.09 -19.61 11.31
CA PRO A 14 1.07 -20.43 10.11
C PRO A 14 0.41 -19.70 8.93
N LEU A 15 0.79 -20.11 7.72
CA LEU A 15 0.13 -19.74 6.48
C LEU A 15 -0.84 -20.84 6.05
N GLY A 16 -2.09 -20.72 6.50
CA GLY A 16 -3.09 -21.77 6.30
C GLY A 16 -2.64 -23.06 7.00
N ARG A 17 -2.33 -24.10 6.23
CA ARG A 17 -1.84 -25.39 6.75
C ARG A 17 -0.31 -25.49 6.81
N ARG A 18 0.42 -24.46 6.39
CA ARG A 18 1.90 -24.46 6.35
C ARG A 18 2.45 -23.74 7.57
N GLU A 19 3.42 -24.37 8.22
CA GLU A 19 4.19 -23.73 9.28
C GLU A 19 5.18 -22.72 8.68
N VAL A 20 5.41 -21.62 9.40
CA VAL A 20 6.41 -20.61 9.04
C VAL A 20 7.46 -20.61 10.14
N VAL A 21 8.67 -21.08 9.81
CA VAL A 21 9.75 -21.28 10.78
C VAL A 21 11.01 -20.59 10.29
N GLY A 22 11.54 -19.67 11.10
CA GLY A 22 12.87 -19.09 10.92
C GLY A 22 13.95 -20.07 11.36
N ARG A 23 14.92 -20.35 10.49
CA ARG A 23 16.08 -21.23 10.74
C ARG A 23 17.36 -20.52 10.33
N PHE A 24 18.49 -20.92 10.93
CA PHE A 24 19.82 -20.35 10.65
C PHE A 24 20.74 -21.31 9.89
N ASP A 25 20.17 -22.23 9.12
CA ASP A 25 20.88 -23.25 8.35
C ASP A 25 21.03 -22.93 6.86
N GLY A 26 20.63 -21.73 6.44
CA GLY A 26 20.84 -21.22 5.09
C GLY A 26 19.92 -21.79 4.01
N GLY A 27 18.75 -22.33 4.39
CA GLY A 27 17.73 -22.84 3.46
C GLY A 27 17.14 -21.74 2.54
N THR A 28 15.86 -21.42 2.72
CA THR A 28 15.23 -20.31 1.98
C THR A 28 15.59 -18.98 2.64
N ILE A 29 16.38 -18.16 1.96
CA ILE A 29 16.92 -16.90 2.50
C ILE A 29 16.11 -15.71 1.97
N SER A 30 15.79 -14.78 2.86
CA SER A 30 15.21 -13.47 2.53
C SER A 30 15.87 -12.39 3.39
N SER A 31 16.04 -11.20 2.82
CA SER A 31 16.49 -9.99 3.53
C SER A 31 15.39 -9.37 4.40
N ASP A 32 14.14 -9.79 4.20
CA ASP A 32 12.94 -9.10 4.69
C ASP A 32 12.28 -9.83 5.86
N GLY A 33 13.08 -10.53 6.66
CA GLY A 33 12.62 -11.32 7.82
C GLY A 33 11.72 -10.54 8.78
N GLY A 34 11.95 -9.23 8.94
CA GLY A 34 11.13 -8.35 9.77
C GLY A 34 9.69 -8.19 9.28
N GLY A 35 9.43 -8.43 7.99
CA GLY A 35 8.10 -8.34 7.39
C GLY A 35 7.09 -9.31 7.97
N VAL A 36 7.52 -10.37 8.67
CA VAL A 36 6.62 -11.27 9.38
C VAL A 36 5.82 -10.52 10.46
N LEU A 37 6.43 -9.57 11.16
CA LEU A 37 5.71 -8.71 12.11
C LEU A 37 4.67 -7.81 11.40
N LEU A 38 5.01 -7.41 10.16
CA LEU A 38 4.14 -6.83 9.13
C LEU A 38 2.76 -7.49 9.09
N ARG A 39 2.84 -8.78 8.77
CA ARG A 39 1.71 -9.66 8.61
C ARG A 39 0.92 -9.83 9.90
N GLU A 40 1.59 -9.93 11.05
CA GLU A 40 0.90 -10.08 12.34
C GLU A 40 0.07 -8.85 12.71
N VAL A 41 0.54 -7.65 12.37
CA VAL A 41 -0.24 -6.42 12.52
C VAL A 41 -1.46 -6.46 11.61
N GLU A 42 -1.30 -6.85 10.35
CA GLU A 42 -2.43 -6.96 9.42
C GLU A 42 -3.45 -8.00 9.86
N VAL A 43 -3.04 -9.18 10.31
CA VAL A 43 -3.96 -10.23 10.82
C VAL A 43 -4.80 -9.73 11.99
N ARG A 44 -4.25 -8.85 12.83
CA ARG A 44 -4.94 -8.30 14.00
C ARG A 44 -5.83 -7.11 13.68
N THR A 45 -5.48 -6.31 12.67
CA THR A 45 -6.11 -5.01 12.41
C THR A 45 -6.97 -4.99 11.14
N GLY A 46 -6.67 -5.84 10.16
CA GLY A 46 -7.37 -5.93 8.88
C GLY A 46 -7.32 -4.64 8.05
N ILE A 47 -6.30 -3.80 8.23
CA ILE A 47 -6.21 -2.49 7.57
C ILE A 47 -6.06 -2.65 6.06
N LEU A 48 -5.19 -3.57 5.61
CA LEU A 48 -4.95 -3.82 4.19
C LEU A 48 -6.14 -4.51 3.53
N GLN A 49 -6.82 -5.41 4.24
CA GLN A 49 -8.09 -5.98 3.77
C GLN A 49 -9.15 -4.89 3.55
N GLN A 50 -9.33 -3.99 4.51
CA GLN A 50 -10.27 -2.87 4.39
C GLN A 50 -9.84 -1.90 3.28
N PHE A 51 -8.54 -1.65 3.12
CA PHE A 51 -8.03 -0.83 2.03
C PHE A 51 -8.26 -1.46 0.66
N ALA A 52 -8.06 -2.77 0.51
CA ALA A 52 -8.35 -3.48 -0.72
C ALA A 52 -9.84 -3.40 -1.10
N ALA A 53 -10.75 -3.35 -0.12
CA ALA A 53 -12.19 -3.17 -0.35
C ALA A 53 -12.57 -1.77 -0.88
N CYS A 54 -11.65 -0.79 -0.82
CA CYS A 54 -11.82 0.51 -1.46
C CYS A 54 -11.67 0.43 -2.99
N PHE A 55 -11.28 -0.71 -3.56
CA PHE A 55 -11.11 -0.87 -5.00
C PHE A 55 -12.24 -1.69 -5.64
N THR A 56 -12.41 -1.52 -6.94
CA THR A 56 -13.21 -2.41 -7.78
C THR A 56 -12.33 -2.96 -8.89
N ASP A 57 -12.35 -4.28 -9.02
CA ASP A 57 -11.57 -4.99 -10.02
C ASP A 57 -12.45 -5.32 -11.23
N HIS A 58 -12.21 -4.63 -12.34
CA HIS A 58 -12.91 -4.87 -13.61
C HIS A 58 -12.14 -5.82 -14.54
N ARG A 59 -11.06 -6.45 -14.06
CA ARG A 59 -10.37 -7.50 -14.80
C ARG A 59 -11.27 -8.72 -14.91
N ASP A 60 -11.05 -9.52 -15.95
CA ASP A 60 -11.70 -10.81 -16.11
C ASP A 60 -11.28 -11.73 -14.95
N ALA A 61 -12.26 -12.17 -14.16
CA ALA A 61 -12.05 -12.95 -12.94
C ALA A 61 -11.28 -14.25 -13.19
N ASP A 62 -11.49 -14.89 -14.35
CA ASP A 62 -10.83 -16.15 -14.71
C ASP A 62 -9.35 -15.97 -15.05
N LEU A 63 -8.92 -14.73 -15.29
CA LEU A 63 -7.54 -14.36 -15.64
C LEU A 63 -6.79 -13.70 -14.47
N ILE A 64 -7.41 -13.58 -13.30
CA ILE A 64 -6.78 -12.96 -12.12
C ILE A 64 -5.89 -13.98 -11.40
N GLU A 65 -4.58 -13.81 -11.54
CA GLU A 65 -3.59 -14.57 -10.75
C GLU A 65 -3.16 -13.85 -9.44
N HIS A 66 -3.43 -12.54 -9.36
CA HIS A 66 -3.19 -11.73 -8.17
C HIS A 66 -4.41 -10.86 -7.89
N THR A 67 -5.11 -11.17 -6.79
CA THR A 67 -6.27 -10.40 -6.33
C THR A 67 -5.85 -8.99 -5.92
N VAL A 68 -6.81 -8.07 -5.84
CA VAL A 68 -6.54 -6.72 -5.33
C VAL A 68 -5.93 -6.76 -3.94
N SER A 69 -6.47 -7.60 -3.04
CA SER A 69 -5.94 -7.73 -1.67
C SER A 69 -4.48 -8.15 -1.68
N GLU A 70 -4.09 -9.07 -2.55
CA GLU A 70 -2.71 -9.51 -2.66
C GLU A 70 -1.80 -8.42 -3.23
N LEU A 71 -2.26 -7.67 -4.24
CA LEU A 71 -1.49 -6.59 -4.84
C LEU A 71 -1.30 -5.41 -3.87
N VAL A 72 -2.37 -5.02 -3.16
CA VAL A 72 -2.33 -3.98 -2.13
C VAL A 72 -1.41 -4.39 -0.99
N ALA A 73 -1.55 -5.62 -0.48
CA ALA A 73 -0.69 -6.11 0.58
C ALA A 73 0.78 -6.17 0.16
N GLN A 74 1.07 -6.73 -1.02
CA GLN A 74 2.42 -6.77 -1.56
C GLN A 74 3.03 -5.37 -1.64
N ARG A 75 2.24 -4.39 -2.09
CA ARG A 75 2.75 -3.04 -2.26
C ARG A 75 2.98 -2.33 -0.93
N VAL A 76 2.05 -2.43 0.01
CA VAL A 76 2.21 -1.78 1.32
C VAL A 76 3.35 -2.41 2.13
N TYR A 77 3.52 -3.73 2.10
CA TYR A 77 4.67 -4.38 2.73
C TYR A 77 5.99 -3.94 2.09
N ALA A 78 6.07 -3.88 0.76
CA ALA A 78 7.26 -3.40 0.07
C ALA A 78 7.62 -1.96 0.49
N LEU A 79 6.64 -1.06 0.57
CA LEU A 79 6.84 0.30 1.08
C LEU A 79 7.36 0.32 2.52
N ALA A 80 6.77 -0.50 3.40
CA ALA A 80 7.20 -0.59 4.80
C ALA A 80 8.64 -1.14 4.96
N LEU A 81 9.08 -1.96 3.99
CA LEU A 81 10.44 -2.53 3.93
C LEU A 81 11.44 -1.62 3.20
N GLY A 82 11.00 -0.45 2.70
CA GLY A 82 11.87 0.54 2.05
C GLY A 82 11.96 0.42 0.53
N TYR A 83 11.17 -0.45 -0.10
CA TYR A 83 11.09 -0.59 -1.55
C TYR A 83 10.09 0.42 -2.13
N GLU A 84 10.50 1.68 -2.16
CA GLU A 84 9.65 2.79 -2.57
C GLU A 84 9.38 2.82 -4.06
N ASP A 85 10.33 2.41 -4.89
CA ASP A 85 10.13 2.29 -6.32
C ASP A 85 9.58 0.91 -6.70
N LEU A 86 8.98 0.82 -7.89
CA LEU A 86 8.43 -0.45 -8.37
C LEU A 86 9.50 -1.33 -9.06
N LEU A 87 10.75 -0.90 -9.16
CA LEU A 87 11.79 -1.61 -9.92
C LEU A 87 12.16 -2.93 -9.25
N ASP A 88 12.34 -2.92 -7.94
CA ASP A 88 12.75 -4.09 -7.14
C ASP A 88 11.72 -5.22 -7.22
N HIS A 89 10.46 -4.92 -7.56
CA HIS A 89 9.41 -5.93 -7.68
C HIS A 89 9.63 -6.95 -8.81
N ASP A 90 10.57 -6.73 -9.74
CA ASP A 90 10.99 -7.79 -10.67
C ASP A 90 11.83 -8.88 -10.00
N ASP A 91 12.53 -8.55 -8.91
CA ASP A 91 13.32 -9.48 -8.10
C ASP A 91 12.52 -9.99 -6.90
N LEU A 92 11.89 -9.08 -6.14
CA LEU A 92 11.05 -9.41 -4.97
C LEU A 92 9.92 -10.38 -5.30
N ARG A 93 9.49 -10.45 -6.57
CA ARG A 93 8.40 -11.36 -6.96
C ARG A 93 8.73 -12.85 -6.77
N HIS A 94 10.01 -13.18 -6.61
CA HIS A 94 10.50 -14.55 -6.38
C HIS A 94 10.65 -14.86 -4.89
N ASP A 95 10.49 -13.87 -4.00
CA ASP A 95 10.70 -14.07 -2.56
C ASP A 95 9.49 -14.81 -1.94
N PRO A 96 9.69 -16.05 -1.44
CA PRO A 96 8.63 -16.83 -0.82
C PRO A 96 8.22 -16.31 0.56
N LEU A 97 9.10 -15.61 1.28
CA LEU A 97 8.73 -14.94 2.53
C LEU A 97 7.71 -13.85 2.23
N LEU A 98 8.00 -12.95 1.29
CA LEU A 98 7.05 -11.90 0.89
C LEU A 98 5.74 -12.49 0.36
N ALA A 99 5.79 -13.60 -0.37
CA ALA A 99 4.59 -14.33 -0.79
C ALA A 99 3.78 -14.84 0.41
N ALA A 100 4.44 -15.34 1.45
CA ALA A 100 3.79 -15.74 2.69
C ALA A 100 3.18 -14.55 3.45
N LEU A 101 3.83 -13.37 3.45
CA LEU A 101 3.29 -12.15 4.05
C LEU A 101 1.96 -11.75 3.40
N VAL A 102 1.92 -11.81 2.07
CA VAL A 102 0.75 -11.49 1.25
C VAL A 102 -0.38 -12.52 1.38
N GLY A 103 -0.08 -13.69 1.96
CA GLY A 103 -1.06 -14.76 2.15
C GLY A 103 -1.20 -15.70 0.95
N LYS A 104 -0.19 -15.78 0.07
CA LYS A 104 -0.25 -16.64 -1.13
C LYS A 104 -0.39 -18.10 -0.75
N GLY A 105 -1.41 -18.75 -1.32
CA GLY A 105 -1.64 -20.19 -1.13
C GLY A 105 -0.48 -21.06 -1.63
N ASP A 106 0.25 -20.60 -2.64
CA ASP A 106 1.52 -21.17 -3.08
C ASP A 106 2.63 -20.10 -3.02
N PRO A 107 3.43 -20.10 -1.92
CA PRO A 107 4.54 -19.17 -1.76
C PRO A 107 5.71 -19.41 -2.72
N THR A 108 5.74 -20.53 -3.43
CA THR A 108 6.82 -20.84 -4.40
C THR A 108 6.47 -20.42 -5.82
N GLY A 109 5.18 -20.19 -6.09
CA GLY A 109 4.67 -19.81 -7.40
C GLY A 109 4.81 -20.92 -8.44
N GLN A 110 4.87 -22.19 -8.06
CA GLN A 110 4.89 -23.32 -9.00
C GLN A 110 3.50 -23.61 -9.59
N ASP A 111 2.43 -23.24 -8.89
CA ASP A 111 1.04 -23.44 -9.32
C ASP A 111 0.56 -22.43 -10.37
N ARG A 112 1.46 -21.55 -10.83
CA ARG A 112 1.16 -20.52 -11.83
C ARG A 112 0.72 -21.16 -13.15
N LEU A 113 -0.35 -20.62 -13.73
CA LEU A 113 -0.99 -21.16 -14.95
C LEU A 113 -0.03 -21.16 -16.14
N ARG A 114 0.73 -20.07 -16.29
CA ARG A 114 1.69 -19.89 -17.37
C ARG A 114 3.06 -20.38 -16.95
N GLU A 115 3.67 -21.23 -17.77
CA GLU A 115 5.00 -21.79 -17.51
C GLU A 115 6.06 -20.72 -17.24
N ARG A 116 6.08 -19.64 -18.04
CA ARG A 116 7.01 -18.51 -17.86
C ARG A 116 6.86 -17.77 -16.53
N ASP A 117 5.70 -17.91 -15.89
CA ASP A 117 5.32 -17.24 -14.67
C ASP A 117 5.53 -18.17 -13.45
N ARG A 118 5.88 -19.45 -13.65
CA ARG A 118 6.24 -20.36 -12.56
C ARG A 118 7.53 -19.93 -11.87
N GLY A 119 7.58 -20.15 -10.55
CA GLY A 119 8.65 -19.64 -9.68
C GLY A 119 8.50 -18.16 -9.30
N LYS A 120 7.39 -17.51 -9.68
CA LYS A 120 7.09 -16.11 -9.38
C LYS A 120 5.75 -16.02 -8.64
N PRO A 121 5.73 -16.27 -7.32
CA PRO A 121 4.50 -16.24 -6.53
C PRO A 121 3.80 -14.87 -6.50
N LEU A 122 4.58 -13.80 -6.65
CA LEU A 122 4.13 -12.42 -6.47
C LEU A 122 4.06 -11.64 -7.78
N ALA A 123 3.44 -10.47 -7.74
CA ALA A 123 3.28 -9.63 -8.93
C ALA A 123 4.57 -8.86 -9.23
N GLY A 124 4.93 -8.76 -10.52
CA GLY A 124 6.03 -7.90 -10.96
C GLY A 124 5.62 -6.44 -11.14
N LYS A 125 6.61 -5.58 -11.42
CA LYS A 125 6.48 -4.12 -11.52
C LYS A 125 5.35 -3.64 -12.42
N SER A 126 5.14 -4.28 -13.57
CA SER A 126 4.14 -3.86 -14.55
C SER A 126 2.71 -4.08 -14.06
N THR A 127 2.49 -5.11 -13.23
CA THR A 127 1.18 -5.39 -12.65
C THR A 127 0.84 -4.40 -11.54
N LEU A 128 1.81 -4.09 -10.68
CA LEU A 128 1.67 -3.09 -9.62
C LEU A 128 1.53 -1.67 -10.19
N ASN A 129 2.27 -1.33 -11.25
CA ASN A 129 2.08 -0.07 -11.98
C ASN A 129 0.64 0.09 -12.50
N ARG A 130 0.00 -1.00 -12.95
CA ARG A 130 -1.40 -0.93 -13.39
C ARG A 130 -2.33 -0.67 -12.21
N LEU A 131 -2.08 -1.24 -11.03
CA LEU A 131 -2.83 -0.90 -9.81
C LEU A 131 -2.70 0.60 -9.51
N GLU A 132 -1.47 1.11 -9.36
CA GLU A 132 -1.21 2.48 -8.91
C GLU A 132 -1.62 3.55 -9.91
N LEU A 133 -1.49 3.27 -11.21
CA LEU A 133 -1.74 4.26 -12.25
C LEU A 133 -3.13 4.16 -12.86
N THR A 134 -4.05 3.36 -12.30
CA THR A 134 -5.44 3.30 -12.78
C THR A 134 -6.14 4.63 -12.50
N PRO A 135 -6.67 5.33 -13.53
CA PRO A 135 -7.35 6.60 -13.31
C PRO A 135 -8.74 6.37 -12.68
N ALA A 136 -9.24 7.35 -11.93
CA ALA A 136 -10.55 7.29 -11.28
C ALA A 136 -11.73 7.09 -12.26
N GLY A 137 -11.58 7.49 -13.53
CA GLY A 137 -12.57 7.28 -14.59
C GLY A 137 -12.42 5.98 -15.37
N ALA A 138 -11.51 5.09 -14.98
CA ALA A 138 -11.42 3.76 -15.58
C ALA A 138 -12.62 2.89 -15.19
N GLY A 139 -12.79 1.79 -15.91
CA GLY A 139 -13.88 0.83 -15.71
C GLY A 139 -13.70 -0.39 -16.60
N GLU A 140 -14.79 -1.12 -16.82
CA GLU A 140 -14.80 -2.36 -17.61
C GLU A 140 -14.29 -2.19 -19.05
N GLU A 141 -14.66 -1.08 -19.68
CA GLU A 141 -14.25 -0.72 -21.05
C GLU A 141 -12.78 -0.28 -21.16
N SER A 142 -12.09 -0.09 -20.03
CA SER A 142 -10.70 0.38 -20.05
C SER A 142 -9.76 -0.72 -20.52
N ARG A 143 -9.01 -0.50 -21.61
CA ARG A 143 -8.17 -1.54 -22.23
C ARG A 143 -7.14 -2.21 -21.31
N TYR A 144 -6.47 -1.44 -20.44
CA TYR A 144 -5.31 -1.92 -19.68
C TYR A 144 -5.41 -1.76 -18.16
N LYS A 145 -5.90 -0.61 -17.70
CA LYS A 145 -5.95 -0.23 -16.28
C LYS A 145 -7.38 -0.36 -15.80
N LYS A 146 -7.64 -1.37 -14.97
CA LYS A 146 -8.99 -1.86 -14.65
C LYS A 146 -9.26 -2.03 -13.15
N ILE A 147 -8.31 -1.68 -12.28
CA ILE A 147 -8.49 -1.78 -10.83
C ILE A 147 -8.72 -0.37 -10.29
N VAL A 148 -9.97 0.00 -10.11
CA VAL A 148 -10.39 1.39 -9.83
C VAL A 148 -10.47 1.60 -8.33
N MET A 149 -9.79 2.63 -7.82
CA MET A 149 -9.88 3.04 -6.42
C MET A 149 -11.03 4.03 -6.22
N HIS A 150 -11.88 3.77 -5.23
CA HIS A 150 -12.96 4.66 -4.80
C HIS A 150 -12.47 5.56 -3.67
N THR A 151 -12.22 6.83 -3.98
CA THR A 151 -11.63 7.79 -3.03
C THR A 151 -12.55 8.10 -1.85
N ASP A 152 -13.85 8.07 -2.04
CA ASP A 152 -14.85 8.22 -0.98
C ASP A 152 -14.76 7.08 0.05
N ARG A 153 -14.54 5.84 -0.42
CA ARG A 153 -14.32 4.69 0.47
C ARG A 153 -12.98 4.79 1.20
N LEU A 154 -11.95 5.30 0.52
CA LEU A 154 -10.64 5.54 1.13
C LEU A 154 -10.70 6.64 2.21
N ASP A 155 -11.46 7.71 1.97
CA ASP A 155 -11.67 8.75 2.98
C ASP A 155 -12.37 8.17 4.22
N ALA A 156 -13.41 7.36 4.00
CA ALA A 156 -14.12 6.69 5.08
C ALA A 156 -13.23 5.69 5.82
N LEU A 157 -12.31 5.01 5.13
CA LEU A 157 -11.38 4.05 5.74
C LEU A 157 -10.55 4.67 6.86
N PHE A 158 -9.94 5.83 6.63
CA PHE A 158 -9.12 6.50 7.64
C PHE A 158 -9.91 6.79 8.93
N VAL A 159 -11.15 7.27 8.78
CA VAL A 159 -12.05 7.49 9.90
C VAL A 159 -12.45 6.16 10.56
N ASN A 160 -12.75 5.12 9.78
CA ASN A 160 -13.14 3.81 10.32
C ASN A 160 -12.01 3.18 11.14
N VAL A 161 -10.76 3.26 10.69
CA VAL A 161 -9.59 2.78 11.44
C VAL A 161 -9.43 3.54 12.75
N PHE A 162 -9.62 4.87 12.74
CA PHE A 162 -9.64 5.66 13.97
C PHE A 162 -10.74 5.20 14.93
N LEU A 163 -11.96 5.00 14.45
CA LEU A 163 -13.08 4.54 15.27
C LEU A 163 -12.84 3.14 15.85
N GLN A 164 -12.26 2.22 15.07
CA GLN A 164 -11.90 0.86 15.53
C GLN A 164 -10.86 0.89 16.67
N ALA A 165 -9.96 1.87 16.66
CA ALA A 165 -8.96 2.05 17.72
C ALA A 165 -9.55 2.60 19.04
N HIS A 166 -10.81 3.08 19.04
CA HIS A 166 -11.45 3.70 20.20
C HIS A 166 -12.70 2.90 20.62
N PRO A 167 -12.59 1.97 21.59
CA PRO A 167 -13.73 1.16 22.06
C PRO A 167 -14.89 1.99 22.64
N ALA A 168 -14.60 3.20 23.11
CA ALA A 168 -15.59 4.16 23.60
C ALA A 168 -15.25 5.56 23.07
N PRO A 169 -16.27 6.41 22.82
CA PRO A 169 -16.04 7.75 22.29
C PRO A 169 -15.27 8.61 23.31
N PRO A 170 -14.18 9.27 22.90
CA PRO A 170 -13.45 10.17 23.79
C PRO A 170 -14.30 11.41 24.11
N THR A 171 -14.14 11.96 25.32
CA THR A 171 -14.87 13.16 25.76
C THR A 171 -14.45 14.42 24.99
N ARG A 172 -13.26 14.39 24.38
CA ARG A 172 -12.71 15.47 23.56
C ARG A 172 -11.84 14.86 22.47
N ILE A 173 -11.99 15.38 21.26
CA ILE A 173 -11.05 15.16 20.16
C ILE A 173 -10.33 16.48 19.86
N VAL A 174 -9.04 16.40 19.53
CA VAL A 174 -8.27 17.51 19.00
C VAL A 174 -7.92 17.14 17.57
N ILE A 175 -8.31 18.01 16.63
CA ILE A 175 -8.06 17.81 15.21
C ILE A 175 -6.97 18.78 14.80
N ASP A 176 -5.87 18.23 14.31
CA ASP A 176 -4.79 18.98 13.70
C ASP A 176 -4.96 18.99 12.18
N VAL A 177 -4.72 20.14 11.57
CA VAL A 177 -4.96 20.36 10.13
C VAL A 177 -3.78 21.10 9.54
N ASP A 178 -2.88 20.33 8.95
CA ASP A 178 -1.60 20.82 8.43
C ASP A 178 -1.43 20.49 6.95
N SER A 179 -0.79 21.40 6.24
CA SER A 179 -0.32 21.13 4.89
C SER A 179 1.17 20.80 4.89
N THR A 180 1.60 19.80 4.12
CA THR A 180 3.01 19.63 3.78
C THR A 180 3.25 19.97 2.31
N PHE A 181 4.51 20.18 1.94
CA PHE A 181 4.91 20.35 0.53
C PHE A 181 5.66 19.11 0.05
N ALA A 182 5.32 18.64 -1.14
CA ALA A 182 6.06 17.59 -1.82
C ALA A 182 6.64 18.18 -3.11
N PRO A 183 7.96 18.44 -3.18
CA PRO A 183 8.59 19.02 -4.36
C PRO A 183 8.45 18.07 -5.55
N LEU A 184 8.24 18.64 -6.73
CA LEU A 184 7.99 17.89 -7.95
C LEU A 184 9.12 18.09 -8.95
N HIS A 185 9.41 17.02 -9.69
CA HIS A 185 10.37 17.02 -10.78
C HIS A 185 9.63 16.79 -12.10
N GLY A 186 9.90 17.64 -13.09
CA GLY A 186 9.26 17.56 -14.40
C GLY A 186 7.81 18.06 -14.43
N HIS A 187 6.97 17.38 -15.21
CA HIS A 187 5.64 17.86 -15.62
C HIS A 187 4.50 16.96 -15.10
N GLN A 188 4.57 16.55 -13.83
CA GLN A 188 3.54 15.71 -13.22
C GLN A 188 2.17 16.41 -13.18
N LEU A 189 1.10 15.63 -13.33
CA LEU A 189 -0.28 16.12 -13.41
C LEU A 189 -0.72 16.77 -12.09
N GLY A 190 -1.32 17.96 -12.15
CA GLY A 190 -1.77 18.67 -10.94
C GLY A 190 -0.68 19.46 -10.23
N ARG A 191 0.55 19.50 -10.76
CA ARG A 191 1.61 20.38 -10.27
C ARG A 191 1.17 21.84 -10.31
N PHE A 192 1.58 22.62 -9.31
CA PHE A 192 1.48 24.07 -9.37
C PHE A 192 2.70 24.70 -8.71
N PHE A 193 3.00 25.94 -9.09
CA PHE A 193 4.08 26.71 -8.48
C PHE A 193 3.61 27.34 -7.18
N HIS A 194 4.35 27.14 -6.09
CA HIS A 194 4.02 27.68 -4.76
C HIS A 194 5.03 28.75 -4.35
N GLY A 195 4.60 30.01 -4.28
CA GLY A 195 5.50 31.15 -4.07
C GLY A 195 6.31 31.14 -2.77
N TYR A 196 5.74 30.60 -1.67
CA TYR A 196 6.49 30.48 -0.40
C TYR A 196 7.61 29.44 -0.46
N TYR A 197 7.43 28.34 -1.22
CA TYR A 197 8.41 27.25 -1.34
C TYR A 197 9.30 27.41 -2.59
N ASP A 198 9.05 28.44 -3.41
CA ASP A 198 9.75 28.76 -4.65
C ASP A 198 9.98 27.57 -5.60
N CYS A 199 9.02 26.64 -5.65
CA CYS A 199 9.11 25.45 -6.48
C CYS A 199 7.74 24.95 -6.96
N TYR A 200 7.76 24.05 -7.94
CA TYR A 200 6.60 23.26 -8.30
C TYR A 200 6.43 22.14 -7.27
N CYS A 201 5.26 22.06 -6.65
CA CYS A 201 4.99 21.06 -5.62
C CYS A 201 3.55 20.56 -5.70
N TYR A 202 3.29 19.46 -4.98
CA TYR A 202 1.98 19.17 -4.42
C TYR A 202 1.90 19.74 -3.01
N LEU A 203 0.69 20.18 -2.62
CA LEU A 203 0.41 20.67 -1.28
C LEU A 203 -0.73 19.84 -0.66
N PRO A 204 -0.45 18.58 -0.25
CA PRO A 204 -1.44 17.79 0.46
C PRO A 204 -1.75 18.41 1.83
N LEU A 205 -3.03 18.46 2.16
CA LEU A 205 -3.57 18.76 3.47
C LEU A 205 -3.82 17.44 4.20
N TYR A 206 -3.23 17.30 5.37
CA TYR A 206 -3.46 16.18 6.27
C TYR A 206 -4.29 16.63 7.47
N VAL A 207 -5.21 15.76 7.88
CA VAL A 207 -6.04 15.96 9.07
C VAL A 207 -5.75 14.81 10.02
N PHE A 208 -5.28 15.13 11.23
CA PHE A 208 -4.91 14.15 12.24
C PHE A 208 -5.74 14.29 13.51
N CYS A 209 -5.90 13.18 14.23
CA CYS A 209 -6.28 13.18 15.64
C CYS A 209 -5.27 12.36 16.43
N GLY A 210 -4.34 13.03 17.10
CA GLY A 210 -3.16 12.38 17.69
C GLY A 210 -2.34 11.70 16.59
N GLU A 211 -2.12 10.41 16.72
CA GLU A 211 -1.34 9.60 15.76
C GLU A 211 -2.18 9.08 14.58
N HIS A 212 -3.50 9.31 14.59
CA HIS A 212 -4.40 8.79 13.56
C HIS A 212 -4.60 9.79 12.43
N LEU A 213 -4.23 9.39 11.21
CA LEU A 213 -4.60 10.11 10.00
C LEU A 213 -6.10 9.92 9.75
N LEU A 214 -6.85 11.03 9.68
CA LEU A 214 -8.29 11.05 9.42
C LEU A 214 -8.62 11.41 7.97
N ALA A 215 -7.79 12.24 7.32
CA ALA A 215 -7.93 12.56 5.91
C ALA A 215 -6.62 13.04 5.29
N ALA A 216 -6.42 12.72 4.01
CA ALA A 216 -5.35 13.25 3.18
C ALA A 216 -5.94 13.78 1.88
N LYS A 217 -5.88 15.10 1.67
CA LYS A 217 -6.48 15.77 0.51
C LYS A 217 -5.45 16.59 -0.24
N LEU A 218 -5.27 16.31 -1.53
CA LEU A 218 -4.44 17.16 -2.36
C LEU A 218 -5.13 18.52 -2.56
N CYS A 219 -4.53 19.60 -2.05
CA CYS A 219 -5.02 20.94 -2.37
C CYS A 219 -4.69 21.23 -3.83
N GLY A 220 -5.73 21.36 -4.65
CA GLY A 220 -5.60 21.93 -5.98
C GLY A 220 -5.21 23.41 -5.89
N ARG A 221 -4.79 23.97 -7.01
CA ARG A 221 -4.65 25.42 -7.18
C ARG A 221 -5.98 26.06 -6.76
N ARG A 222 -6.01 26.87 -5.70
CA ARG A 222 -7.08 27.86 -5.55
C ARG A 222 -7.03 28.67 -6.84
N THR A 223 -8.03 28.55 -7.70
CA THR A 223 -8.37 29.67 -8.56
C THR A 223 -8.58 30.81 -7.59
N SER A 224 -7.69 31.80 -7.64
CA SER A 224 -7.81 33.01 -6.86
C SER A 224 -9.27 33.45 -6.92
N MET A 225 -9.96 33.47 -5.79
CA MET A 225 -11.04 34.43 -5.63
C MET A 225 -10.37 35.78 -5.88
N GLY A 226 -10.54 36.29 -7.09
CA GLY A 226 -10.03 37.60 -7.45
C GLY A 226 -10.55 38.61 -6.43
N PRO A 227 -9.79 39.68 -6.13
CA PRO A 227 -10.30 40.72 -5.27
C PRO A 227 -11.64 41.21 -5.85
N PRO A 228 -12.67 41.50 -5.02
CA PRO A 228 -13.92 42.05 -5.52
C PRO A 228 -13.58 43.32 -6.30
N GLY A 229 -13.85 43.30 -7.60
CA GLY A 229 -13.53 44.39 -8.50
C GLY A 229 -14.10 45.69 -7.94
N ARG A 230 -13.22 46.66 -7.66
CA ARG A 230 -13.65 48.05 -7.51
C ARG A 230 -13.74 48.64 -8.91
N SER A 231 -14.97 48.86 -9.39
CA SER A 231 -15.27 49.85 -10.43
C SER A 231 -14.89 51.25 -9.90
N PRO A 232 -14.39 52.15 -10.77
CA PRO A 232 -15.22 52.78 -11.80
C PRO A 232 -14.75 52.53 -13.23
#